data_AF-A0A2P5C4E6-F1
#
_entry.id   AF-A0A2P5C4E6-F1
#
_cell.length_a   1.000
_cell.length_b   1.000
_cell.length_c   1.000
_cell.angle_alpha   90.00
_cell.angle_beta   90.00
_cell.angle_gamma   90.00
#
_symmetry.space_group_name_H-M   'P 1'
#
loop_
_entity.id
_entity.type
_entity.pdbx_description
1 polymer ?
#
loop_
_entity_poly.entity_id
_entity_poly.type
_entity_poly.pdbx_seq_one_letter_code
_entity_poly.pdbx_strand_id
1 'polypeptide(L)'
;FEPEKEFHPTKKNIENSLKWLVEGCQLGDSLVFYSGHGLRQPDFKNDEVDGFDEIIWPVDFMEQGMIFHNEINVTIVWPLVEGVILHAIVDACHSGTILDLQFAYDQKM
;
A
#
# COMPACT_ATOMS: atom_id res chain seq x y z
N PHE A 1 -12.07 17.51 16.57
CA PHE A 1 -12.63 17.31 15.23
C PHE A 1 -12.57 15.82 14.98
N GLU A 2 -13.70 15.13 15.11
CA GLU A 2 -13.80 13.74 14.65
C GLU A 2 -13.96 13.82 13.13
N PRO A 3 -13.12 13.13 12.33
CA PRO A 3 -13.34 13.07 10.90
C PRO A 3 -14.73 12.48 10.61
N GLU A 4 -15.33 12.87 9.50
CA GLU A 4 -16.58 12.23 9.10
C GLU A 4 -16.34 10.73 8.93
N LYS A 5 -17.35 9.92 9.27
CA LYS A 5 -17.25 8.45 9.30
C LYS A 5 -16.79 7.86 7.95
N GLU A 6 -17.05 8.58 6.86
CA GLU A 6 -16.61 8.27 5.50
C GLU A 6 -15.08 8.28 5.33
N PHE A 7 -14.36 9.10 6.09
CA PHE A 7 -12.91 9.23 6.03
C PHE A 7 -12.17 8.47 7.13
N HIS A 8 -12.89 7.71 7.97
CA HIS A 8 -12.25 6.82 8.93
C HIS A 8 -11.42 5.78 8.16
N PRO A 9 -10.16 5.53 8.54
CA PRO A 9 -9.28 4.59 7.85
C PRO A 9 -9.64 3.13 8.20
N THR A 10 -10.88 2.74 7.93
CA THR A 10 -11.35 1.35 7.98
C THR A 10 -10.78 0.57 6.80
N LYS A 11 -10.73 -0.76 6.89
CA LYS A 11 -10.18 -1.60 5.82
C LYS A 11 -10.86 -1.29 4.49
N LYS A 12 -12.19 -1.26 4.52
CA LYS A 12 -13.04 -0.95 3.36
C LYS A 12 -12.75 0.42 2.77
N ASN A 13 -12.61 1.46 3.61
CA ASN A 13 -12.38 2.81 3.11
C ASN A 13 -10.98 2.93 2.48
N ILE A 14 -9.96 2.34 3.10
CA ILE A 14 -8.61 2.32 2.53
C ILE A 14 -8.61 1.61 1.17
N GLU A 15 -9.20 0.41 1.08
CA GLU A 15 -9.30 -0.34 -0.19
C GLU A 15 -10.05 0.45 -1.28
N ASN A 16 -11.12 1.15 -0.91
CA ASN A 16 -11.86 1.98 -1.85
C ASN A 16 -11.03 3.19 -2.30
N SER A 17 -10.28 3.83 -1.39
CA SER A 17 -9.38 4.93 -1.74
C SER A 17 -8.24 4.48 -2.65
N LEU A 18 -7.69 3.28 -2.44
CA LEU A 18 -6.68 2.69 -3.32
C LEU A 18 -7.23 2.45 -4.73
N LYS A 19 -8.45 1.91 -4.85
CA LYS A 19 -9.11 1.71 -6.15
C LYS A 19 -9.39 3.04 -6.85
N TRP A 20 -9.92 4.01 -6.11
CA TRP A 20 -10.19 5.36 -6.62
C TRP A 20 -8.92 6.04 -7.14
N LEU A 21 -7.78 5.86 -6.46
CA LEU A 21 -6.51 6.48 -6.84
C LEU A 21 -6.08 6.13 -8.28
N VAL A 22 -6.31 4.90 -8.71
CA VAL A 22 -5.91 4.42 -10.05
C VAL A 22 -7.06 4.37 -11.05
N GLU A 23 -8.28 4.68 -10.62
CA GLU A 23 -9.47 4.58 -11.45
C GLU A 23 -9.39 5.55 -12.64
N GLY A 24 -9.39 4.99 -13.85
CA GLY A 24 -9.42 5.77 -15.08
C GLY A 24 -8.12 6.51 -15.40
N CYS A 25 -6.99 6.16 -14.76
CA CYS A 25 -5.69 6.77 -15.07
C CYS A 25 -5.30 6.60 -16.55
N GLN A 26 -4.68 7.64 -17.11
CA GLN A 26 -4.31 7.73 -18.52
C GLN A 26 -2.85 8.15 -18.69
N LEU A 27 -2.32 7.95 -19.90
CA LEU A 27 -0.97 8.38 -20.28
C LEU A 27 -0.71 9.83 -19.85
N GLY A 28 0.31 10.02 -19.01
CA GLY A 28 0.73 11.34 -18.52
C GLY A 28 0.22 11.72 -17.13
N ASP A 29 -0.68 10.93 -16.54
CA ASP A 29 -1.15 11.18 -15.16
C ASP A 29 -0.03 10.96 -14.13
N SER A 30 -0.07 11.75 -13.06
CA SER A 30 0.82 11.63 -11.90
C SER A 30 -0.01 11.50 -10.62
N LEU A 31 0.10 10.34 -9.99
CA LEU A 31 -0.66 9.93 -8.82
C LEU A 31 0.22 9.99 -7.58
N VAL A 32 -0.37 10.28 -6.42
CA VAL A 32 0.35 10.30 -5.14
C VAL A 32 -0.34 9.40 -4.13
N PHE A 33 0.41 8.45 -3.57
CA PHE A 33 0.00 7.59 -2.47
C PHE A 33 0.86 7.89 -1.24
N TYR A 34 0.24 8.01 -0.06
CA TYR A 34 0.94 8.17 1.21
C TYR A 34 0.44 7.16 2.23
N SER A 35 1.35 6.54 2.99
CA SER A 35 1.04 5.73 4.16
C SER A 35 2.03 6.02 5.29
N GLY A 36 1.52 6.33 6.49
CA GLY A 36 2.31 6.78 7.65
C GLY A 36 2.51 5.74 8.75
N HIS A 37 1.96 4.52 8.61
CA HIS A 37 2.17 3.41 9.54
C HIS A 37 2.06 2.06 8.80
N GLY A 38 3.15 1.32 8.82
CA GLY A 38 3.25 -0.06 8.37
C GLY A 38 3.95 -0.87 9.43
N LEU A 39 3.48 -2.09 9.64
CA LEU A 39 4.11 -3.06 10.52
C LEU A 39 4.69 -4.20 9.70
N ARG A 40 5.59 -4.95 10.33
CA ARG A 40 5.99 -6.27 9.88
C ARG A 40 5.33 -7.33 10.74
N GLN A 41 4.75 -8.33 10.09
CA GLN A 41 4.44 -9.59 10.75
C GLN A 41 5.33 -10.71 10.18
N PRO A 42 5.65 -11.76 10.96
CA PRO A 42 6.25 -12.96 10.39
C PRO A 42 5.39 -13.49 9.24
N ASP A 43 6.03 -13.82 8.14
CA ASP A 43 5.37 -14.49 7.02
C ASP A 43 5.08 -15.94 7.43
N PHE A 44 3.79 -16.31 7.40
CA PHE A 44 3.31 -17.65 7.71
C PHE A 44 3.08 -18.52 6.47
N LYS A 45 3.13 -17.93 5.28
CA LYS A 45 2.99 -18.59 3.98
C LYS A 45 4.34 -18.92 3.35
N ASN A 46 5.41 -18.28 3.83
CA ASN A 46 6.79 -18.50 3.43
C ASN A 46 7.01 -18.19 1.94
N ASP A 47 6.32 -17.17 1.43
CA ASP A 47 6.46 -16.58 0.10
C ASP A 47 7.34 -15.32 0.10
N GLU A 48 7.68 -14.77 1.27
CA GLU A 48 8.54 -13.60 1.41
C GLU A 48 10.03 -13.96 1.58
N VAL A 49 10.89 -13.27 0.81
CA VAL A 49 12.34 -13.54 0.77
C VAL A 49 13.03 -13.29 2.10
N ASP A 50 12.55 -12.33 2.88
CA ASP A 50 13.09 -12.01 4.20
C ASP A 50 12.25 -12.54 5.36
N GLY A 51 11.16 -13.25 5.06
CA GLY A 51 10.29 -13.90 6.03
C GLY A 51 9.33 -12.97 6.77
N PHE A 52 9.03 -11.77 6.25
CA PHE A 52 8.05 -10.87 6.84
C PHE A 52 7.06 -10.30 5.80
N ASP A 53 5.78 -10.23 6.16
CA ASP A 53 4.80 -9.45 5.41
C ASP A 53 4.80 -7.99 5.89
N GLU A 54 4.91 -7.05 4.95
CA GLU A 54 4.53 -5.65 5.17
C GLU A 54 3.02 -5.47 5.11
N ILE A 55 2.47 -4.79 6.12
CA ILE A 55 1.02 -4.63 6.30
C ILE A 55 0.63 -3.17 6.60
N ILE A 56 -0.51 -2.75 6.08
CA ILE A 56 -1.24 -1.57 6.55
C ILE A 56 -2.24 -2.00 7.64
N TRP A 57 -2.38 -1.19 8.69
CA TRP A 57 -3.26 -1.45 9.83
C TRP A 57 -4.48 -0.53 9.84
N PRO A 58 -5.64 -0.99 9.34
CA PRO A 58 -6.88 -0.24 9.45
C PRO A 58 -7.33 -0.06 10.90
N VAL A 59 -8.14 0.96 11.18
CA VAL A 59 -8.64 1.20 12.55
C VAL A 59 -9.54 0.05 13.07
N ASP A 60 -10.13 -0.72 12.17
CA ASP A 60 -11.01 -1.87 12.42
C ASP A 60 -10.31 -3.22 12.17
N PHE A 61 -8.97 -3.26 12.19
CA PHE A 61 -8.21 -4.48 11.88
C PHE A 61 -8.56 -5.69 12.76
N MET A 62 -9.02 -5.47 13.99
CA MET A 62 -9.44 -6.55 14.89
C MET A 62 -10.66 -7.31 14.36
N GLU A 63 -11.48 -6.65 13.54
CA GLU A 63 -12.71 -7.22 12.96
C GLU A 63 -12.54 -7.58 11.48
N GLN A 64 -11.85 -6.72 10.71
CA GLN A 64 -11.72 -6.86 9.25
C GLN A 64 -10.35 -7.38 8.79
N GLY A 65 -9.40 -7.51 9.71
CA GLY A 65 -8.02 -7.91 9.41
C GLY A 65 -7.16 -6.77 8.85
N MET A 66 -5.92 -7.12 8.50
CA MET A 66 -4.92 -6.22 7.93
C MET A 66 -5.08 -6.12 6.40
N ILE A 67 -4.36 -5.19 5.78
CA ILE A 67 -4.18 -5.11 4.32
C ILE A 67 -2.74 -5.46 4.01
N PHE A 68 -2.53 -6.53 3.24
CA PHE A 68 -1.22 -7.05 2.89
C PHE A 68 -0.60 -6.30 1.69
N HIS A 69 0.73 -6.23 1.62
CA HIS A 69 1.45 -5.61 0.51
C HIS A 69 1.01 -6.15 -0.87
N ASN A 70 0.75 -7.46 -0.97
CA ASN A 70 0.23 -8.10 -2.17
C ASN A 70 -1.13 -7.50 -2.60
N GLU A 71 -2.02 -7.19 -1.66
CA GLU A 71 -3.31 -6.55 -1.94
C GLU A 71 -3.11 -5.10 -2.43
N ILE A 72 -2.13 -4.39 -1.87
CA ILE A 72 -1.77 -3.03 -2.29
C ILE A 72 -1.22 -3.05 -3.71
N ASN A 73 -0.24 -3.93 -3.98
CA ASN A 73 0.41 -4.08 -5.28
C ASN A 73 -0.62 -4.41 -6.40
N VAL A 74 -1.48 -5.40 -6.18
CA VAL A 74 -2.56 -5.76 -7.14
C VAL A 74 -3.52 -4.60 -7.36
N THR A 75 -3.77 -3.76 -6.35
CA THR A 75 -4.74 -2.67 -6.45
C THR A 75 -4.18 -1.42 -7.11
N ILE A 76 -2.93 -1.02 -6.83
CA ILE A 76 -2.40 0.28 -7.29
C ILE A 76 -1.15 0.21 -8.18
N VAL A 77 -0.49 -0.94 -8.29
CA VAL A 77 0.70 -1.11 -9.14
C VAL A 77 0.34 -1.83 -10.44
N TRP A 78 -0.28 -3.01 -10.34
CA TRP A 78 -0.68 -3.80 -11.52
C TRP A 78 -1.58 -3.06 -12.52
N PRO A 79 -2.55 -2.23 -12.10
CA PRO A 79 -3.47 -1.60 -13.04
C PRO A 79 -2.90 -0.38 -13.78
N LEU A 80 -1.72 0.10 -13.41
CA LEU A 80 -1.14 1.30 -14.03
C LEU A 80 -0.87 1.06 -15.52
N VAL A 81 -1.36 1.98 -16.35
CA VAL A 81 -1.09 1.97 -17.80
C VAL A 81 0.22 2.66 -18.12
N GLU A 82 0.76 2.37 -19.31
CA GLU A 82 2.03 2.93 -19.76
C GLU A 82 2.03 4.46 -19.69
N GLY A 83 3.08 5.01 -19.06
CA GLY A 83 3.31 6.44 -18.90
C GLY A 83 2.48 7.13 -17.81
N VAL A 84 1.74 6.38 -16.98
CA VAL A 84 1.29 6.86 -15.66
C VAL A 84 2.44 6.77 -14.66
N ILE A 85 2.56 7.76 -13.79
CA ILE A 85 3.56 7.77 -12.71
C ILE A 85 2.86 7.74 -11.37
N LEU A 86 3.08 6.69 -10.58
CA LEU A 86 2.68 6.62 -9.18
C LEU A 86 3.84 7.01 -8.26
N HIS A 87 3.67 8.09 -7.50
CA HIS A 87 4.56 8.50 -6.43
C HIS A 87 4.06 7.96 -5.10
N ALA A 88 4.69 6.91 -4.60
CA ALA A 88 4.38 6.33 -3.31
C ALA A 88 5.37 6.80 -2.22
N ILE A 89 4.85 7.39 -1.17
CA ILE A 89 5.62 7.84 0.00
C ILE A 89 5.15 7.01 1.19
N VAL A 90 6.01 6.10 1.64
CA VAL A 90 5.70 5.21 2.76
C VAL A 90 6.62 5.50 3.92
N ASP A 91 6.07 6.18 4.91
CA ASP A 91 6.71 6.49 6.18
C ASP A 91 6.32 5.42 7.19
N ALA A 92 6.99 4.27 7.12
CA ALA A 92 6.75 3.13 7.98
C ALA A 92 8.03 2.41 8.36
N CYS A 93 8.04 1.75 9.52
CA CYS A 93 9.12 0.86 9.92
C CYS A 93 9.10 -0.35 8.97
N HIS A 94 10.16 -0.52 8.17
CA HIS A 94 10.30 -1.59 7.17
C HIS A 94 9.39 -1.42 5.93
N SER A 95 9.37 -0.23 5.33
CA SER A 95 8.55 0.08 4.14
C SER A 95 9.12 -0.34 2.79
N GLY A 96 10.35 -0.87 2.73
CA GLY A 96 11.09 -1.07 1.48
C GLY A 96 10.41 -1.97 0.45
N THR A 97 9.60 -2.92 0.90
CA THR A 97 8.92 -3.95 0.09
C THR A 97 7.41 -3.82 0.10
N ILE A 98 6.82 -2.77 0.70
CA ILE A 98 5.36 -2.60 0.85
C ILE A 98 4.58 -2.55 -0.47
N LEU A 99 5.26 -2.29 -1.59
CA LEU A 99 4.68 -2.29 -2.92
C LEU A 99 5.17 -3.44 -3.80
N ASP A 100 5.95 -4.39 -3.27
CA ASP A 100 6.53 -5.52 -4.01
C ASP A 100 7.08 -5.14 -5.41
N LEU A 101 7.98 -4.15 -5.42
CA LEU A 101 8.59 -3.66 -6.65
C LEU A 101 9.83 -4.48 -7.00
N GLN A 102 9.97 -4.86 -8.28
CA GLN A 102 11.08 -5.68 -8.76
C GLN A 102 12.46 -5.02 -8.63
N PHE A 103 12.51 -3.69 -8.59
CA PHE A 103 13.75 -2.93 -8.55
C PHE A 103 13.76 -2.03 -7.32
N ALA A 104 14.82 -2.18 -6.52
CA ALA A 104 15.12 -1.29 -5.41
C ALA A 104 16.47 -0.63 -5.66
N TYR A 105 16.56 0.64 -5.28
CA TYR A 105 17.82 1.39 -5.27
C TYR A 105 18.17 1.73 -3.83
N ASP A 106 19.29 1.17 -3.35
CA ASP A 106 19.83 1.48 -2.04
C ASP A 106 20.99 2.48 -2.19
N GLN A 107 20.87 3.65 -1.56
CA GLN A 107 21.95 4.65 -1.53
C GLN A 107 22.99 4.39 -0.43
N LYS A 108 22.87 3.31 0.35
CA LYS A 108 23.91 2.91 1.29
C LYS A 108 25.04 2.14 0.61
N MET A 109 26.10 2.87 0.26
CA MET A 109 27.48 2.43 0.52
C MET A 109 27.91 2.89 1.91
#